data_AF-A0A2I7N9K1-F1
#
_entry.id   AF-A0A2I7N9K1-F1
#
_cell.length_a   1.000
_cell.length_b   1.000
_cell.length_c   1.000
_cell.angle_alpha   90.00
_cell.angle_beta   90.00
_cell.angle_gamma   90.00
#
_symmetry.space_group_name_H-M   'P 1'
#
loop_
_entity.id
_entity.type
_entity.pdbx_description
1 polymer ?
#
loop_
_entity_poly.entity_id
_entity_poly.type
_entity_poly.pdbx_seq_one_letter_code
_entity_poly.pdbx_strand_id
1 'polypeptide(L)'
;MKNSFKTVLVFSGFFSIALLSSCSSGTSSNSDATLSFSVEPASNSTPTGTQNYITPAIKVSILDSNGAVESTANVPVTLSIANQPNVSQPMGEIYTGTLIGNVTVSAVNGIATFESLSVTQPGNGYTLLASAEGYKSAISTPFNVNSSIVIAESAGYKSTLDSSGYEVAYIGDIGSNYQGNVYVYIDYGSNPITTDEEFNNFNCGESWIRNTPRNATFDYANTLGSPMAAPGPLTPYTDCQGHTWGLIVINQSYNWPFESVAYPTPVPVNGWQAGQTGNYVPPGEVKYSNINKNQFYLFTQNNQAGEAILRHFITDTWGNIYIMKSTNLADTTPEEITRAFESAVLPIGFKKTSIYLAQDLYSMPAYNYYGNESYPSSLFMDFRDSADNAYSMVYWSGNGNSIPQQVQPTGVLPLFTTEKGGRLNGTDTDDQMWGSFGNDVFYPYSGNDIIDGGLGENTVVFALASSMYAISTSDGITTVSGPDGVKTLSNIQYLQFSDKVLVNSITSH
;
A
#
# COMPACT_ATOMS: atom_id res chain seq x y z
N MET A 1 -20.81 -27.00 -44.31
CA MET A 1 -20.21 -27.00 -42.96
C MET A 1 -19.09 -25.98 -42.91
N LYS A 2 -19.37 -24.78 -42.41
CA LYS A 2 -18.38 -23.73 -42.10
C LYS A 2 -18.81 -23.13 -40.77
N ASN A 3 -18.05 -23.40 -39.71
CA ASN A 3 -18.25 -22.82 -38.39
C ASN A 3 -17.63 -21.42 -38.35
N SER A 4 -18.43 -20.44 -37.98
CA SER A 4 -18.01 -19.07 -37.70
C SER A 4 -17.66 -18.97 -36.22
N PHE A 5 -16.41 -18.61 -35.92
CA PHE A 5 -15.99 -18.11 -34.63
C PHE A 5 -16.62 -16.72 -34.42
N LYS A 6 -17.30 -16.51 -33.28
CA LYS A 6 -17.65 -15.17 -32.78
C LYS A 6 -16.63 -14.81 -31.70
N THR A 7 -15.78 -13.84 -32.03
CA THR A 7 -14.96 -13.09 -31.08
C THR A 7 -15.90 -12.27 -30.19
N VAL A 8 -15.80 -12.44 -28.86
CA VAL A 8 -16.41 -11.54 -27.88
C VAL A 8 -15.37 -10.44 -27.61
N LEU A 9 -15.61 -9.24 -28.14
CA LEU A 9 -14.94 -8.02 -27.67
C LEU A 9 -15.58 -7.65 -26.33
N VAL A 10 -14.82 -7.66 -25.24
CA VAL A 10 -15.20 -7.01 -23.98
C VAL A 10 -14.79 -5.55 -24.09
N PHE A 11 -15.77 -4.65 -24.14
CA PHE A 11 -15.55 -3.22 -24.03
C PHE A 11 -15.33 -2.85 -22.56
N SER A 12 -14.15 -2.32 -22.23
CA SER A 12 -13.89 -1.58 -20.99
C SER A 12 -14.51 -0.19 -21.11
N GLY A 13 -15.81 -0.09 -20.82
CA GLY A 13 -16.54 1.17 -20.77
C GLY A 13 -16.68 1.65 -19.33
N PHE A 14 -16.09 2.81 -19.03
CA PHE A 14 -16.43 3.59 -17.83
C PHE A 14 -17.94 3.86 -17.81
N PHE A 15 -18.64 3.27 -16.84
CA PHE A 15 -20.03 3.61 -16.57
C PHE A 15 -20.05 4.81 -15.62
N SER A 16 -20.18 6.02 -16.17
CA SER A 16 -20.70 7.14 -15.39
C SER A 16 -22.19 6.88 -15.15
N ILE A 17 -22.56 6.62 -13.90
CA ILE A 17 -23.97 6.60 -13.49
C ILE A 17 -24.47 8.05 -13.59
N ALA A 18 -25.20 8.35 -14.66
CA ALA A 18 -25.99 9.57 -14.75
C ALA A 18 -27.28 9.36 -13.95
N LEU A 19 -27.32 9.88 -12.72
CA LEU A 19 -28.56 10.07 -11.98
C LEU A 19 -29.42 11.10 -12.74
N LEU A 20 -30.50 10.64 -13.37
CA LEU A 20 -31.56 11.52 -13.86
C LEU A 20 -32.31 12.09 -12.64
N SER A 21 -31.90 13.27 -12.20
CA SER A 21 -32.64 14.06 -11.22
C SER A 21 -33.92 14.60 -11.84
N SER A 22 -35.05 14.30 -11.20
CA SER A 22 -36.35 14.89 -11.53
C SER A 22 -36.30 16.40 -11.31
N CYS A 23 -36.69 17.17 -12.33
CA CYS A 23 -36.80 18.62 -12.23
C CYS A 23 -37.96 19.00 -11.31
N SER A 24 -37.67 19.36 -10.06
CA SER A 24 -38.59 20.13 -9.20
C SER A 24 -38.29 21.61 -9.37
N SER A 25 -39.33 22.36 -9.69
CA SER A 25 -39.35 23.78 -10.00
C SER A 25 -38.74 24.67 -8.90
N GLY A 26 -37.81 25.54 -9.28
CA GLY A 26 -37.74 26.92 -8.78
C GLY A 26 -36.72 27.24 -7.68
N THR A 27 -35.45 27.36 -8.05
CA THR A 27 -34.54 28.40 -7.55
C THR A 27 -33.63 28.82 -8.68
N SER A 28 -33.42 30.13 -8.86
CA SER A 28 -32.54 30.72 -9.87
C SER A 28 -31.16 30.06 -9.82
N SER A 29 -30.75 29.36 -10.89
CA SER A 29 -29.35 28.98 -11.08
C SER A 29 -28.53 30.26 -11.18
N ASN A 30 -27.79 30.59 -10.12
CA ASN A 30 -26.89 31.73 -10.14
C ASN A 30 -25.68 31.34 -10.99
N SER A 31 -25.73 31.56 -12.30
CA SER A 31 -24.76 31.03 -13.27
C SER A 31 -23.34 31.58 -13.11
N ASP A 32 -23.16 32.58 -12.25
CA ASP A 32 -21.88 33.22 -11.93
C ASP A 32 -21.41 32.92 -10.49
N ALA A 33 -22.09 32.04 -9.74
CA ALA A 33 -21.61 31.64 -8.43
C ALA A 33 -20.35 30.77 -8.55
N THR A 34 -19.30 31.12 -7.80
CA THR A 34 -17.97 30.52 -7.93
C THR A 34 -17.45 30.02 -6.60
N LEU A 35 -16.52 29.07 -6.65
CA LEU A 35 -15.69 28.73 -5.53
C LEU A 35 -14.45 29.63 -5.51
N SER A 36 -13.89 29.86 -4.33
CA SER A 36 -12.61 30.55 -4.17
C SER A 36 -11.88 30.04 -2.94
N PHE A 37 -10.56 29.82 -3.06
CA PHE A 37 -9.73 29.51 -1.90
C PHE A 37 -9.55 30.78 -1.07
N SER A 38 -10.18 30.83 0.10
CA SER A 38 -10.03 31.93 1.06
C SER A 38 -8.88 31.70 2.03
N VAL A 39 -8.44 30.44 2.18
CA VAL A 39 -7.14 30.06 2.74
C VAL A 39 -6.53 29.02 1.80
N GLU A 40 -5.41 29.39 1.18
CA GLU A 40 -4.63 28.56 0.24
C GLU A 40 -3.81 27.48 0.99
N PRO A 41 -3.50 26.34 0.35
CA PRO A 41 -2.53 25.37 0.90
C PRO A 41 -1.13 25.98 1.01
N ALA A 42 -0.37 25.59 2.03
CA ALA A 42 1.00 26.06 2.26
C ALA A 42 2.08 25.06 1.79
N SER A 43 3.21 25.58 1.30
CA SER A 43 4.34 24.81 0.71
C SER A 43 5.23 24.05 1.69
N ASN A 44 4.84 23.92 2.95
CA ASN A 44 5.54 23.16 3.98
C ASN A 44 4.77 21.92 4.44
N SER A 45 3.78 21.52 3.64
CA SER A 45 2.98 20.33 3.92
C SER A 45 3.84 19.09 3.76
N THR A 46 3.72 18.13 4.65
CA THR A 46 4.57 16.94 4.67
C THR A 46 3.77 15.71 4.28
N PRO A 47 4.25 14.82 3.38
CA PRO A 47 3.47 13.67 2.98
C PRO A 47 3.15 12.77 4.17
N THR A 48 1.91 12.30 4.26
CA THR A 48 1.42 11.58 5.44
C THR A 48 1.88 10.14 5.48
N GLY A 49 2.49 9.77 6.59
CA GLY A 49 2.24 8.48 7.27
C GLY A 49 2.30 8.63 8.81
N THR A 50 2.28 9.88 9.26
CA THR A 50 2.09 10.34 10.63
C THR A 50 1.09 11.49 10.51
N GLN A 51 0.29 11.77 11.56
CA GLN A 51 -0.90 12.62 11.59
C GLN A 51 -0.68 14.13 11.28
N ASN A 52 0.21 14.47 10.35
CA ASN A 52 0.52 15.81 9.90
C ASN A 52 -0.41 16.18 8.74
N TYR A 53 -1.28 17.15 8.99
CA TYR A 53 -2.19 17.73 7.99
C TYR A 53 -1.60 19.00 7.39
N ILE A 54 -2.11 19.41 6.22
CA ILE A 54 -1.80 20.71 5.61
C ILE A 54 -2.20 21.81 6.60
N THR A 55 -1.25 22.67 6.97
CA THR A 55 -1.47 23.78 7.90
C THR A 55 -1.03 25.11 7.28
N PRO A 56 -1.81 26.20 7.45
CA PRO A 56 -3.12 26.26 8.10
C PRO A 56 -4.21 25.49 7.32
N ALA A 57 -5.32 25.16 7.99
CA ALA A 57 -6.45 24.46 7.36
C ALA A 57 -6.96 25.22 6.13
N ILE A 58 -7.15 24.50 5.03
CA ILE A 58 -7.61 25.05 3.76
C ILE A 58 -9.08 25.48 3.92
N LYS A 59 -9.44 26.63 3.32
CA LYS A 59 -10.82 27.12 3.31
C LYS A 59 -11.25 27.45 1.90
N VAL A 60 -12.41 26.95 1.52
CA VAL A 60 -13.07 27.29 0.26
C VAL A 60 -14.34 28.05 0.56
N SER A 61 -14.42 29.27 0.06
CA SER A 61 -15.62 30.11 0.12
C SER A 61 -16.47 29.92 -1.13
N ILE A 62 -17.78 29.87 -0.93
CA ILE A 62 -18.79 29.92 -1.98
C ILE A 62 -19.17 31.39 -2.17
N LEU A 63 -18.97 31.90 -3.37
CA LEU A 63 -19.23 33.29 -3.72
C LEU A 63 -20.47 33.39 -4.61
N ASP A 64 -21.30 34.40 -4.36
CA ASP A 64 -22.40 34.79 -5.25
C ASP A 64 -21.88 35.47 -6.53
N SER A 65 -22.79 35.81 -7.44
CA SER A 65 -22.46 36.51 -8.69
C SER A 65 -21.80 37.89 -8.51
N ASN A 66 -21.89 38.48 -7.32
CA ASN A 66 -21.26 39.76 -6.99
C ASN A 66 -19.88 39.57 -6.35
N GLY A 67 -19.43 38.33 -6.15
CA GLY A 67 -18.17 37.99 -5.47
C GLY A 67 -18.24 38.05 -3.95
N ALA A 68 -19.43 38.15 -3.35
CA ALA A 68 -19.62 38.11 -1.91
C ALA A 68 -19.87 36.69 -1.42
N VAL A 69 -19.48 36.37 -0.18
CA VAL A 69 -19.72 35.03 0.40
C VAL A 69 -21.23 34.77 0.53
N GLU A 70 -21.69 33.68 -0.07
CA GLU A 70 -23.09 33.23 0.03
C GLU A 70 -23.30 32.55 1.39
N SER A 71 -23.66 33.33 2.42
CA SER A 71 -23.77 32.84 3.80
C SER A 71 -24.86 31.78 4.04
N THR A 72 -25.80 31.61 3.10
CA THR A 72 -26.82 30.56 3.17
C THR A 72 -26.39 29.25 2.50
N ALA A 73 -25.28 29.24 1.77
CA ALA A 73 -24.81 28.05 1.09
C ALA A 73 -24.24 27.01 2.08
N ASN A 74 -24.75 25.79 1.98
CA ASN A 74 -24.40 24.64 2.83
C ASN A 74 -24.12 23.36 2.03
N VAL A 75 -23.82 23.50 0.75
CA VAL A 75 -23.55 22.39 -0.18
C VAL A 75 -22.21 21.70 0.14
N PRO A 76 -22.04 20.41 -0.18
CA PRO A 76 -20.76 19.73 -0.10
C PRO A 76 -19.77 20.31 -1.11
N VAL A 77 -18.57 20.66 -0.62
CA VAL A 77 -17.42 21.05 -1.43
C VAL A 77 -16.40 19.92 -1.39
N THR A 78 -15.93 19.50 -2.56
CA THR A 78 -14.93 18.44 -2.72
C THR A 78 -13.61 19.02 -3.23
N LEU A 79 -12.49 18.64 -2.61
CA LEU A 79 -11.14 18.90 -3.11
C LEU A 79 -10.56 17.65 -3.80
N SER A 80 -9.90 17.86 -4.94
CA SER A 80 -9.10 16.85 -5.63
C SER A 80 -7.78 17.43 -6.08
N ILE A 81 -6.78 16.59 -6.36
CA ILE A 81 -5.52 17.05 -6.97
C ILE A 81 -5.78 17.45 -8.42
N ALA A 82 -5.44 18.69 -8.77
CA ALA A 82 -5.58 19.25 -10.12
C ALA A 82 -4.29 19.12 -10.93
N ASN A 83 -3.15 19.45 -10.30
CA ASN A 83 -1.81 19.26 -10.84
C ASN A 83 -0.95 18.53 -9.82
N GLN A 84 -0.07 17.68 -10.33
CA GLN A 84 0.98 17.04 -9.55
C GLN A 84 2.26 16.96 -10.38
N PRO A 85 3.43 16.96 -9.73
CA PRO A 85 4.74 17.00 -10.39
C PRO A 85 5.06 15.81 -11.33
N ASN A 86 4.30 14.70 -11.29
CA ASN A 86 4.67 13.42 -11.91
C ASN A 86 3.88 12.99 -13.15
N VAL A 87 3.34 13.91 -13.96
CA VAL A 87 2.56 13.54 -15.17
C VAL A 87 3.38 12.83 -16.28
N SER A 88 4.67 12.55 -16.06
CA SER A 88 5.54 11.84 -17.01
C SER A 88 6.61 11.02 -16.28
N GLN A 89 6.23 9.88 -15.72
CA GLN A 89 7.13 8.86 -15.13
C GLN A 89 6.70 7.45 -15.63
N PRO A 90 7.54 6.40 -15.46
CA PRO A 90 7.78 5.33 -16.44
C PRO A 90 6.53 4.55 -16.83
N MET A 91 6.51 4.06 -18.07
CA MET A 91 5.43 3.25 -18.66
C MET A 91 4.09 3.98 -18.87
N GLY A 92 4.02 5.29 -18.60
CA GLY A 92 2.79 6.07 -18.71
C GLY A 92 1.87 5.93 -17.50
N GLU A 93 2.32 5.23 -16.46
CA GLU A 93 1.58 5.05 -15.21
C GLU A 93 2.10 6.08 -14.19
N ILE A 94 1.16 6.85 -13.65
CA ILE A 94 1.48 8.02 -12.84
C ILE A 94 1.65 7.57 -11.40
N TYR A 95 2.84 7.75 -10.81
CA TYR A 95 3.00 7.75 -9.35
C TYR A 95 2.29 8.98 -8.81
N THR A 96 1.00 8.83 -8.50
CA THR A 96 0.19 9.95 -8.07
C THR A 96 0.29 10.13 -6.58
N GLY A 97 0.64 11.33 -6.14
CA GLY A 97 0.21 11.75 -4.80
C GLY A 97 -1.31 11.65 -4.74
N THR A 98 -1.82 11.03 -3.69
CA THR A 98 -3.25 10.93 -3.41
C THR A 98 -3.60 11.92 -2.32
N LEU A 99 -4.75 12.57 -2.44
CA LEU A 99 -5.28 13.41 -1.37
C LEU A 99 -6.02 12.53 -0.37
N ILE A 100 -5.67 12.64 0.91
CA ILE A 100 -6.28 11.88 2.01
C ILE A 100 -6.86 12.82 3.06
N GLY A 101 -7.67 12.27 3.97
CA GLY A 101 -8.44 13.01 4.96
C GLY A 101 -9.87 13.29 4.48
N ASN A 102 -10.52 14.27 5.09
CA ASN A 102 -11.89 14.66 4.69
C ASN A 102 -11.83 15.49 3.41
N VAL A 103 -11.82 14.83 2.26
CA VAL A 103 -11.75 15.49 0.94
C VAL A 103 -13.06 16.14 0.51
N THR A 104 -14.18 15.83 1.19
CA THR A 104 -15.48 16.46 0.98
C THR A 104 -15.98 17.03 2.31
N VAL A 105 -16.32 18.32 2.34
CA VAL A 105 -16.84 19.01 3.52
C VAL A 105 -18.03 19.87 3.13
N SER A 106 -19.13 19.77 3.88
CA SER A 106 -20.29 20.66 3.72
C SER A 106 -19.94 22.07 4.19
N ALA A 107 -20.26 23.08 3.37
CA ALA A 107 -20.03 24.47 3.76
C ALA A 107 -20.89 24.86 4.97
N VAL A 108 -20.34 25.68 5.85
CA VAL A 108 -21.07 26.32 6.95
C VAL A 108 -20.93 27.82 6.78
N ASN A 109 -22.06 28.53 6.70
CA ASN A 109 -22.10 29.94 6.36
C ASN A 109 -21.35 30.28 5.06
N GLY A 110 -21.48 29.43 4.03
CA GLY A 110 -20.80 29.59 2.74
C GLY A 110 -19.31 29.25 2.73
N ILE A 111 -18.76 28.66 3.80
CA ILE A 111 -17.34 28.30 3.89
C ILE A 111 -17.18 26.82 4.24
N ALA A 112 -16.50 26.06 3.38
CA ALA A 112 -16.03 24.71 3.69
C ALA A 112 -14.60 24.79 4.27
N THR A 113 -14.37 24.17 5.43
CA THR A 113 -13.06 24.17 6.11
C THR A 113 -12.51 22.74 6.17
N PHE A 114 -11.31 22.55 5.64
CA PHE A 114 -10.66 21.26 5.50
C PHE A 114 -9.48 21.15 6.48
N GLU A 115 -9.70 20.50 7.62
CA GLU A 115 -8.72 20.46 8.73
C GLU A 115 -7.77 19.26 8.68
N SER A 116 -8.16 18.19 7.99
CA SER A 116 -7.47 16.89 8.01
C SER A 116 -6.82 16.49 6.68
N LEU A 117 -6.66 17.43 5.74
CA LEU A 117 -6.14 17.11 4.42
C LEU A 117 -4.64 16.88 4.42
N SER A 118 -4.20 15.92 3.60
CA SER A 118 -2.80 15.71 3.27
C SER A 118 -2.62 15.06 1.89
N VAL A 119 -1.37 15.07 1.39
CA VAL A 119 -0.96 14.44 0.13
C VAL A 119 -0.01 13.30 0.43
N THR A 120 -0.17 12.15 -0.21
CA THR A 120 0.63 10.96 0.13
C THR A 120 2.07 10.96 -0.39
N GLN A 121 2.39 11.79 -1.37
CA GLN A 121 3.72 11.83 -2.01
C GLN A 121 4.35 13.23 -1.92
N PRO A 122 5.68 13.33 -1.75
CA PRO A 122 6.38 14.60 -1.81
C PRO A 122 6.31 15.13 -3.24
N GLY A 123 6.70 16.39 -3.40
CA GLY A 123 6.87 16.98 -4.72
C GLY A 123 6.49 18.45 -4.76
N ASN A 124 6.88 19.10 -5.85
CA ASN A 124 6.75 20.54 -6.00
C ASN A 124 5.65 20.90 -6.98
N GLY A 125 4.90 21.96 -6.68
CA GLY A 125 3.89 22.51 -7.58
C GLY A 125 2.58 21.72 -7.66
N TYR A 126 2.18 21.05 -6.58
CA TYR A 126 0.82 20.53 -6.48
C TYR A 126 -0.20 21.67 -6.55
N THR A 127 -1.37 21.42 -7.13
CA THR A 127 -2.54 22.28 -7.01
C THR A 127 -3.78 21.46 -6.69
N LEU A 128 -4.74 22.07 -5.99
CA LEU A 128 -6.03 21.47 -5.68
C LEU A 128 -7.14 22.10 -6.52
N LEU A 129 -8.07 21.28 -7.00
CA LEU A 129 -9.33 21.69 -7.60
C LEU A 129 -10.42 21.63 -6.52
N ALA A 130 -11.08 22.76 -6.26
CA ALA A 130 -12.31 22.79 -5.49
C ALA A 130 -13.52 22.67 -6.42
N SER A 131 -14.46 21.80 -6.09
CA SER A 131 -15.69 21.57 -6.85
C SER A 131 -16.92 21.44 -5.95
N ALA A 132 -18.06 21.90 -6.43
CA ALA A 132 -19.37 21.77 -5.79
C ALA A 132 -20.44 21.81 -6.88
N GLU A 133 -21.52 21.04 -6.72
CA GLU A 133 -22.60 21.00 -7.71
C GLU A 133 -23.26 22.37 -7.88
N GLY A 134 -23.40 22.83 -9.13
CA GLY A 134 -24.01 24.13 -9.44
C GLY A 134 -23.08 25.34 -9.34
N TYR A 135 -21.81 25.15 -8.98
CA TYR A 135 -20.82 26.24 -8.84
C TYR A 135 -19.63 26.07 -9.80
N LYS A 136 -19.04 27.18 -10.25
CA LYS A 136 -17.80 27.14 -11.01
C LYS A 136 -16.63 26.77 -10.10
N SER A 137 -15.84 25.78 -10.51
CA SER A 137 -14.68 25.29 -9.77
C SER A 137 -13.55 26.32 -9.66
N ALA A 138 -12.69 26.15 -8.65
CA ALA A 138 -11.48 26.96 -8.45
C ALA A 138 -10.24 26.07 -8.35
N ILE A 139 -9.09 26.61 -8.75
CA ILE A 139 -7.78 25.95 -8.60
C ILE A 139 -6.97 26.75 -7.58
N SER A 140 -6.35 26.06 -6.63
CA SER A 140 -5.49 26.68 -5.62
C SER A 140 -4.23 27.26 -6.26
N THR A 141 -3.54 28.13 -5.52
CA THR A 141 -2.14 28.43 -5.83
C THR A 141 -1.27 27.16 -5.73
N PRO A 142 -0.17 27.05 -6.49
CA PRO A 142 0.75 25.93 -6.37
C PRO A 142 1.41 25.86 -4.99
N PHE A 143 1.49 24.67 -4.42
CA PHE A 143 2.17 24.41 -3.16
C PHE A 143 3.10 23.21 -3.28
N ASN A 144 4.10 23.16 -2.41
CA ASN A 144 5.02 22.03 -2.32
C ASN A 144 4.65 21.12 -1.15
N VAL A 145 4.93 19.84 -1.34
CA VAL A 145 4.82 18.82 -0.30
C VAL A 145 6.24 18.34 0.01
N ASN A 146 6.78 18.76 1.15
CA ASN A 146 8.15 18.52 1.58
C ASN A 146 8.27 17.17 2.28
N SER A 147 9.30 16.39 1.96
CA SER A 147 9.62 15.17 2.72
C SER A 147 9.59 15.40 4.25
N SER A 148 9.01 14.46 4.99
CA SER A 148 8.93 14.47 6.47
C SER A 148 10.29 14.32 7.14
N ILE A 149 11.31 14.05 6.33
CA ILE A 149 12.61 13.56 6.73
C ILE A 149 13.63 14.64 6.39
N VAL A 150 14.22 15.23 7.43
CA VAL A 150 15.46 16.01 7.28
C VAL A 150 16.53 15.04 6.79
N ILE A 151 17.39 15.48 5.86
CA ILE A 151 18.55 14.72 5.38
C ILE A 151 19.49 14.47 6.57
N ALA A 152 19.16 13.50 7.42
CA ALA A 152 20.06 12.90 8.36
C ALA A 152 20.89 11.89 7.57
N GLU A 153 22.20 11.92 7.82
CA GLU A 153 23.21 11.00 7.29
C GLU A 153 22.62 9.60 7.06
N SER A 154 22.57 9.19 5.78
CA SER A 154 22.23 7.86 5.28
C SER A 154 21.43 6.97 6.24
N ALA A 155 20.11 6.87 6.08
CA ALA A 155 19.43 5.68 6.57
C ALA A 155 19.67 4.54 5.58
N GLY A 156 20.89 4.02 5.65
CA GLY A 156 21.22 2.65 5.28
C GLY A 156 21.38 1.86 6.58
N TYR A 157 21.22 0.55 6.50
CA TYR A 157 21.59 -0.37 7.58
C TYR A 157 23.12 -0.49 7.77
N LYS A 158 23.83 0.59 7.44
CA LYS A 158 25.17 0.93 7.87
C LYS A 158 25.15 2.41 8.26
N SER A 159 24.84 2.67 9.53
CA SER A 159 25.45 3.83 10.18
C SER A 159 26.96 3.71 9.92
N THR A 160 27.57 4.80 9.47
CA THR A 160 28.92 4.91 8.91
C THR A 160 30.06 4.62 9.88
N LEU A 161 29.90 3.66 10.81
CA LEU A 161 30.91 3.21 11.76
C LEU A 161 30.70 1.70 12.08
N ASP A 162 31.38 0.83 11.32
CA ASP A 162 31.90 -0.52 11.65
C ASP A 162 31.07 -1.54 12.47
N SER A 163 29.74 -1.40 12.58
CA SER A 163 28.88 -2.45 13.14
C SER A 163 27.90 -2.96 12.08
N SER A 164 27.93 -4.27 11.92
CA SER A 164 27.22 -4.99 10.87
C SER A 164 25.74 -5.10 11.20
N GLY A 165 24.92 -4.92 10.18
CA GLY A 165 23.50 -5.13 10.27
C GLY A 165 23.12 -6.62 10.22
N TYR A 166 23.12 -7.28 11.38
CA TYR A 166 22.74 -8.68 11.51
C TYR A 166 21.26 -8.86 11.82
N GLU A 167 20.65 -9.80 11.10
CA GLU A 167 19.25 -10.15 11.26
C GLU A 167 19.09 -11.63 11.61
N VAL A 168 18.31 -11.91 12.65
CA VAL A 168 17.85 -13.27 12.98
C VAL A 168 16.33 -13.32 12.89
N ALA A 169 15.79 -14.49 12.58
CA ALA A 169 14.35 -14.69 12.51
C ALA A 169 13.92 -15.86 13.40
N TYR A 170 12.85 -15.64 14.16
CA TYR A 170 12.14 -16.68 14.90
C TYR A 170 11.01 -17.23 14.04
N ILE A 171 11.06 -18.54 13.81
CA ILE A 171 10.14 -19.31 12.96
C ILE A 171 9.31 -20.33 13.76
N GLY A 172 9.38 -20.31 15.10
CA GLY A 172 8.69 -21.30 15.93
C GLY A 172 7.16 -21.27 15.85
N ASP A 173 6.59 -20.13 15.42
CA ASP A 173 5.14 -19.91 15.40
C ASP A 173 4.50 -20.17 14.02
N ILE A 174 5.27 -20.63 13.02
CA ILE A 174 4.73 -20.85 11.67
C ILE A 174 3.80 -22.09 11.56
N GLY A 175 3.81 -22.94 12.58
CA GLY A 175 3.01 -24.17 12.62
C GLY A 175 3.45 -25.24 11.61
N SER A 176 2.80 -26.40 11.65
CA SER A 176 3.14 -27.54 10.79
C SER A 176 2.76 -27.35 9.30
N ASN A 177 1.90 -26.37 9.00
CA ASN A 177 1.52 -26.00 7.64
C ASN A 177 2.35 -24.83 7.08
N TYR A 178 3.30 -24.29 7.85
CA TYR A 178 4.19 -23.19 7.48
C TYR A 178 3.48 -21.86 7.16
N GLN A 179 2.33 -21.60 7.76
CA GLN A 179 1.52 -20.40 7.46
C GLN A 179 1.48 -19.36 8.58
N GLY A 180 2.07 -19.61 9.74
CA GLY A 180 2.12 -18.62 10.81
C GLY A 180 3.16 -17.52 10.58
N ASN A 181 3.28 -16.65 11.59
CA ASN A 181 4.15 -15.48 11.52
C ASN A 181 5.62 -15.83 11.75
N VAL A 182 6.49 -15.17 11.00
CA VAL A 182 7.93 -15.10 11.25
C VAL A 182 8.24 -13.73 11.86
N TYR A 183 9.06 -13.73 12.90
CA TYR A 183 9.46 -12.52 13.61
C TYR A 183 10.94 -12.26 13.34
N VAL A 184 11.25 -11.13 12.69
CA VAL A 184 12.64 -10.77 12.37
C VAL A 184 13.12 -9.72 13.35
N TYR A 185 14.32 -9.98 13.88
CA TYR A 185 14.99 -9.16 14.84
C TYR A 185 16.31 -8.66 14.26
N ILE A 186 16.65 -7.45 14.66
CA ILE A 186 17.82 -6.71 14.21
C ILE A 186 18.75 -6.51 15.41
N ASP A 187 20.06 -6.57 15.22
CA ASP A 187 21.02 -6.26 16.28
C ASP A 187 20.68 -4.87 16.89
N TYR A 188 20.55 -4.80 18.21
CA TYR A 188 19.97 -3.62 18.87
C TYR A 188 20.33 -3.55 20.35
N GLY A 189 20.38 -2.34 20.91
CA GLY A 189 20.51 -2.16 22.36
C GLY A 189 21.95 -2.27 22.86
N SER A 190 22.12 -2.80 24.08
CA SER A 190 23.38 -2.68 24.83
C SER A 190 24.39 -3.81 24.62
N ASN A 191 23.97 -4.95 24.06
CA ASN A 191 24.84 -6.10 23.75
C ASN A 191 24.52 -6.70 22.37
N PRO A 192 24.59 -5.91 21.27
CA PRO A 192 24.35 -6.42 19.92
C PRO A 192 25.45 -7.38 19.47
N ILE A 193 25.15 -8.26 18.49
CA ILE A 193 26.18 -8.97 17.73
C ILE A 193 26.92 -7.95 16.86
N THR A 194 28.24 -8.00 16.84
CA THR A 194 29.05 -6.99 16.12
C THR A 194 30.00 -7.56 15.07
N THR A 195 30.22 -8.88 15.05
CA THR A 195 31.19 -9.52 14.13
C THR A 195 30.60 -10.67 13.32
N ASP A 196 31.16 -10.92 12.14
CA ASP A 196 30.71 -12.02 11.27
C ASP A 196 30.93 -13.37 11.95
N GLU A 197 32.02 -13.52 12.72
CA GLU A 197 32.32 -14.74 13.45
C GLU A 197 31.25 -15.03 14.50
N GLU A 198 30.88 -14.02 15.29
CA GLU A 198 29.83 -14.12 16.31
C GLU A 198 28.47 -14.43 15.66
N PHE A 199 28.10 -13.73 14.60
CA PHE A 199 26.87 -14.00 13.86
C PHE A 199 26.88 -15.41 13.25
N ASN A 200 28.01 -15.86 12.72
CA ASN A 200 28.15 -17.19 12.15
C ASN A 200 28.00 -18.32 13.19
N ASN A 201 28.27 -18.00 14.45
CA ASN A 201 28.15 -18.90 15.59
C ASN A 201 26.82 -18.75 16.36
N PHE A 202 25.91 -17.87 15.92
CA PHE A 202 24.59 -17.73 16.53
C PHE A 202 23.80 -19.05 16.46
N ASN A 203 23.29 -19.49 17.61
CA ASN A 203 22.53 -20.73 17.75
C ASN A 203 21.62 -20.69 18.99
N CYS A 204 20.33 -20.42 18.77
CA CYS A 204 19.28 -20.52 19.79
C CYS A 204 18.25 -21.64 19.53
N GLY A 205 18.68 -22.71 18.85
CA GLY A 205 17.85 -23.86 18.52
C GLY A 205 17.15 -23.75 17.17
N GLU A 206 16.42 -24.80 16.80
CA GLU A 206 15.87 -25.00 15.45
C GLU A 206 14.81 -23.97 15.05
N SER A 207 14.20 -23.29 16.02
CA SER A 207 13.22 -22.22 15.77
C SER A 207 13.85 -20.88 15.40
N TRP A 208 15.19 -20.79 15.39
CA TRP A 208 15.91 -19.56 15.05
C TRP A 208 16.78 -19.75 13.83
N ILE A 209 16.64 -18.84 12.86
CA ILE A 209 17.43 -18.85 11.62
C ILE A 209 18.17 -17.51 11.45
N ARG A 210 19.31 -17.57 10.77
CA ARG A 210 20.06 -16.38 10.35
C ARG A 210 19.52 -15.90 9.01
N ASN A 211 19.32 -14.59 8.90
CA ASN A 211 18.97 -13.95 7.63
C ASN A 211 20.24 -13.40 6.96
N THR A 212 20.22 -13.28 5.64
CA THR A 212 21.36 -12.78 4.86
C THR A 212 21.50 -11.27 5.05
N PRO A 213 22.67 -10.75 5.44
CA PRO A 213 22.94 -9.32 5.46
C PRO A 213 22.72 -8.67 4.08
N ARG A 214 22.31 -7.40 4.06
CA ARG A 214 21.84 -6.71 2.85
C ARG A 214 22.49 -5.35 2.66
N ASN A 215 22.69 -4.95 1.41
CA ASN A 215 22.96 -3.56 1.07
C ASN A 215 21.64 -2.86 0.73
N ALA A 216 21.27 -1.84 1.50
CA ALA A 216 20.08 -1.06 1.24
C ALA A 216 20.28 -0.17 0.01
N THR A 217 19.28 -0.15 -0.88
CA THR A 217 19.29 0.69 -2.10
C THR A 217 18.19 1.75 -2.06
N PHE A 218 17.46 1.87 -0.95
CA PHE A 218 16.68 3.07 -0.60
C PHE A 218 17.58 4.04 0.18
N ASP A 219 17.28 5.33 0.12
CA ASP A 219 18.13 6.36 0.71
C ASP A 219 17.74 6.64 2.15
N TYR A 220 16.44 6.46 2.44
CA TYR A 220 15.99 6.67 3.79
C TYR A 220 14.88 5.74 4.26
N ALA A 221 15.17 5.10 5.38
CA ALA A 221 14.34 4.13 6.08
C ALA A 221 14.08 4.62 7.51
N ASN A 222 12.93 5.25 7.73
CA ASN A 222 12.60 5.72 9.08
C ASN A 222 11.87 4.64 9.85
N THR A 223 12.55 3.97 10.77
CA THR A 223 11.89 3.08 11.73
C THR A 223 11.10 3.95 12.71
N LEU A 224 9.78 3.87 12.62
CA LEU A 224 8.89 4.58 13.53
C LEU A 224 8.71 3.83 14.84
N GLY A 225 8.87 2.51 14.82
CA GLY A 225 8.80 1.64 15.99
C GLY A 225 8.79 0.17 15.59
N SER A 226 8.49 -0.71 16.55
CA SER A 226 8.22 -2.11 16.21
C SER A 226 6.89 -2.27 15.45
N PRO A 227 6.74 -3.36 14.70
CA PRO A 227 5.43 -3.81 14.23
C PRO A 227 4.42 -3.90 15.38
N MET A 228 3.18 -3.48 15.12
CA MET A 228 2.06 -3.50 16.11
C MET A 228 2.34 -2.74 17.43
N ALA A 229 3.28 -1.80 17.42
CA ALA A 229 3.64 -0.99 18.58
C ALA A 229 3.53 0.51 18.28
N ALA A 230 3.42 1.31 19.35
CA ALA A 230 3.45 2.76 19.27
C ALA A 230 4.75 3.27 18.62
N PRO A 231 4.72 4.46 17.99
CA PRO A 231 5.94 5.12 17.57
C PRO A 231 6.93 5.25 18.73
N GLY A 232 8.19 4.86 18.53
CA GLY A 232 9.20 4.77 19.57
C GLY A 232 10.36 3.82 19.21
N PRO A 233 11.19 3.45 20.19
CA PRO A 233 12.25 2.47 19.99
C PRO A 233 11.71 1.09 19.60
N LEU A 234 12.58 0.25 19.04
CA LEU A 234 12.25 -1.15 18.80
C LEU A 234 12.04 -1.88 20.13
N THR A 235 11.09 -2.82 20.13
CA THR A 235 10.83 -3.74 21.23
C THR A 235 12.06 -4.63 21.41
N PRO A 236 12.76 -4.54 22.55
CA PRO A 236 13.98 -5.29 22.75
C PRO A 236 13.68 -6.78 23.01
N TYR A 237 14.60 -7.63 22.57
CA TYR A 237 14.64 -9.06 22.85
C TYR A 237 16.06 -9.45 23.25
N THR A 238 16.21 -10.36 24.21
CA THR A 238 17.50 -10.95 24.57
C THR A 238 17.46 -12.43 24.26
N ASP A 239 18.40 -12.88 23.44
CA ASP A 239 18.45 -14.28 23.02
C ASP A 239 19.05 -15.20 24.10
N CYS A 240 19.13 -16.49 23.78
CA CYS A 240 19.66 -17.52 24.66
C CYS A 240 21.18 -17.43 24.92
N GLN A 241 21.91 -16.68 24.09
CA GLN A 241 23.36 -16.43 24.18
C GLN A 241 23.66 -15.08 24.87
N GLY A 242 22.63 -14.29 25.18
CA GLY A 242 22.71 -13.01 25.86
C GLY A 242 22.83 -11.80 24.94
N HIS A 243 22.78 -11.98 23.61
CA HIS A 243 22.79 -10.85 22.69
C HIS A 243 21.43 -10.13 22.69
N THR A 244 21.47 -8.82 22.49
CA THR A 244 20.28 -7.97 22.47
C THR A 244 19.90 -7.64 21.03
N TRP A 245 18.61 -7.69 20.79
CA TRP A 245 17.96 -7.52 19.49
C TRP A 245 16.74 -6.62 19.60
N GLY A 246 16.26 -6.11 18.47
CA GLY A 246 15.05 -5.31 18.37
C GLY A 246 14.08 -5.92 17.35
N LEU A 247 12.82 -6.13 17.72
CA LEU A 247 11.80 -6.64 16.80
C LEU A 247 11.51 -5.60 15.71
N ILE A 248 11.89 -5.90 14.47
CA ILE A 248 11.79 -4.96 13.35
C ILE A 248 10.71 -5.36 12.35
N VAL A 249 10.40 -6.65 12.18
CA VAL A 249 9.43 -7.14 11.20
C VAL A 249 8.63 -8.31 11.75
N ILE A 250 7.35 -8.35 11.40
CA ILE A 250 6.54 -9.57 11.40
C ILE A 250 6.14 -9.84 9.95
N ASN A 251 6.38 -11.05 9.45
CA ASN A 251 6.03 -11.37 8.06
C ASN A 251 5.51 -12.80 7.87
N GLN A 252 4.83 -12.98 6.74
CA GLN A 252 4.49 -14.28 6.17
C GLN A 252 5.01 -14.32 4.74
N SER A 253 5.65 -15.42 4.36
CA SER A 253 6.33 -15.54 3.07
C SER A 253 5.98 -16.81 2.32
N TYR A 254 5.96 -16.70 0.99
CA TYR A 254 5.72 -17.81 0.07
C TYR A 254 6.59 -17.66 -1.18
N ASN A 255 7.23 -18.74 -1.62
CA ASN A 255 7.94 -18.75 -2.90
C ASN A 255 7.00 -19.11 -4.06
N TRP A 256 6.88 -18.22 -5.05
CA TRP A 256 5.97 -18.36 -6.19
C TRP A 256 6.65 -18.09 -7.54
N PRO A 257 6.29 -18.82 -8.62
CA PRO A 257 5.59 -20.11 -8.59
C PRO A 257 6.46 -21.16 -7.88
N PHE A 258 5.88 -22.08 -7.11
CA PHE A 258 6.68 -23.09 -6.42
C PHE A 258 6.89 -24.31 -7.30
N GLU A 259 8.14 -24.59 -7.68
CA GLU A 259 8.50 -25.79 -8.44
C GLU A 259 9.51 -26.63 -7.66
N SER A 260 9.08 -27.74 -7.06
CA SER A 260 9.92 -28.56 -6.16
C SER A 260 11.24 -29.02 -6.80
N VAL A 261 11.27 -29.21 -8.12
CA VAL A 261 12.47 -29.62 -8.88
C VAL A 261 13.53 -28.52 -8.98
N ALA A 262 13.18 -27.28 -8.71
CA ALA A 262 14.08 -26.13 -8.76
C ALA A 262 14.91 -25.96 -7.46
N TYR A 263 14.61 -26.75 -6.42
CA TYR A 263 15.23 -26.62 -5.10
C TYR A 263 16.32 -27.67 -4.84
N PRO A 264 17.40 -27.31 -4.14
CA PRO A 264 18.39 -28.27 -3.66
C PRO A 264 17.84 -29.14 -2.53
N THR A 265 18.50 -30.27 -2.25
CA THR A 265 18.14 -31.15 -1.12
C THR A 265 18.58 -30.54 0.23
N PRO A 266 17.75 -30.61 1.30
CA PRO A 266 16.41 -31.18 1.32
C PRO A 266 15.39 -30.28 0.62
N VAL A 267 14.57 -30.90 -0.24
CA VAL A 267 13.56 -30.17 -1.04
C VAL A 267 12.41 -29.77 -0.11
N PRO A 268 12.02 -28.49 -0.08
CA PRO A 268 10.84 -28.05 0.66
C PRO A 268 9.56 -28.71 0.13
N VAL A 269 8.59 -28.95 1.00
CA VAL A 269 7.35 -29.67 0.64
C VAL A 269 6.38 -28.80 -0.16
N ASN A 270 6.44 -27.48 0.02
CA ASN A 270 5.61 -26.49 -0.67
C ASN A 270 6.28 -25.10 -0.63
N GLY A 271 5.67 -24.13 -1.33
CA GLY A 271 6.15 -22.75 -1.36
C GLY A 271 6.10 -22.04 -0.01
N TRP A 272 5.25 -22.48 0.93
CA TRP A 272 5.20 -21.94 2.29
C TRP A 272 6.45 -22.32 3.09
N GLN A 273 6.85 -23.60 3.08
CA GLN A 273 8.10 -24.00 3.72
C GLN A 273 9.29 -23.30 3.07
N ALA A 274 9.34 -23.26 1.74
CA ALA A 274 10.40 -22.58 1.00
C ALA A 274 10.51 -21.09 1.38
N GLY A 275 9.37 -20.39 1.45
CA GLY A 275 9.30 -18.97 1.78
C GLY A 275 9.61 -18.68 3.26
N GLN A 276 9.08 -19.45 4.20
CA GLN A 276 9.22 -19.14 5.62
C GLN A 276 10.57 -19.55 6.21
N THR A 277 11.17 -20.64 5.72
CA THR A 277 12.39 -21.20 6.33
C THR A 277 13.63 -21.11 5.43
N GLY A 278 13.46 -20.80 4.14
CA GLY A 278 14.53 -20.76 3.15
C GLY A 278 14.98 -19.35 2.77
N ASN A 279 16.27 -19.23 2.42
CA ASN A 279 16.86 -18.03 1.81
C ASN A 279 17.09 -18.18 0.29
N TYR A 280 16.96 -19.39 -0.25
CA TYR A 280 17.15 -19.66 -1.67
C TYR A 280 15.87 -19.38 -2.46
N VAL A 281 15.99 -18.57 -3.52
CA VAL A 281 14.93 -18.31 -4.49
C VAL A 281 15.39 -18.85 -5.84
N PRO A 282 14.75 -19.88 -6.40
CA PRO A 282 15.14 -20.43 -7.68
C PRO A 282 14.95 -19.42 -8.84
N PRO A 283 15.73 -19.55 -9.93
CA PRO A 283 15.48 -18.81 -11.17
C PRO A 283 14.05 -19.01 -11.68
N GLY A 284 13.33 -17.91 -11.92
CA GLY A 284 11.93 -17.95 -12.37
C GLY A 284 10.91 -17.90 -11.23
N GLU A 285 11.36 -17.91 -9.98
CA GLU A 285 10.52 -17.74 -8.79
C GLU A 285 10.82 -16.40 -8.09
N VAL A 286 9.91 -15.98 -7.22
CA VAL A 286 10.10 -14.91 -6.25
C VAL A 286 9.67 -15.37 -4.86
N LYS A 287 10.39 -14.96 -3.83
CA LYS A 287 9.93 -15.07 -2.44
C LYS A 287 9.08 -13.85 -2.13
N TYR A 288 7.77 -13.98 -2.22
CA TYR A 288 6.86 -12.92 -1.80
C TYR A 288 6.75 -12.91 -0.28
N SER A 289 6.68 -11.72 0.31
CA SER A 289 6.54 -11.50 1.73
C SER A 289 5.51 -10.40 1.99
N ASN A 290 4.46 -10.74 2.75
CA ASN A 290 3.65 -9.73 3.41
C ASN A 290 4.37 -9.31 4.69
N ILE A 291 4.76 -8.04 4.76
CA ILE A 291 5.66 -7.53 5.81
C ILE A 291 4.95 -6.46 6.61
N ASN A 292 4.69 -6.73 7.89
CA ASN A 292 4.37 -5.69 8.85
C ASN A 292 5.66 -5.06 9.35
N LYS A 293 5.89 -3.81 8.97
CA LYS A 293 7.06 -3.03 9.34
C LYS A 293 6.67 -1.58 9.53
N ASN A 294 6.77 -1.08 10.76
CA ASN A 294 6.45 0.31 11.06
C ASN A 294 7.58 1.26 10.61
N GLN A 295 7.71 1.40 9.29
CA GLN A 295 8.80 2.10 8.64
C GLN A 295 8.35 2.81 7.36
N PHE A 296 8.96 3.94 7.03
CA PHE A 296 8.84 4.57 5.72
C PHE A 296 10.04 4.29 4.83
N TYR A 297 9.81 4.05 3.55
CA TYR A 297 10.85 3.99 2.53
C TYR A 297 10.77 5.20 1.62
N LEU A 298 11.84 5.99 1.61
CA LEU A 298 12.04 7.08 0.66
C LEU A 298 13.13 6.68 -0.34
N PHE A 299 12.81 6.85 -1.61
CA PHE A 299 13.71 6.71 -2.73
C PHE A 299 13.94 8.09 -3.33
N THR A 300 15.10 8.67 -3.09
CA THR A 300 15.43 10.01 -3.60
C THR A 300 15.78 9.97 -5.08
N GLN A 301 15.61 11.08 -5.77
CA GLN A 301 16.09 11.18 -7.15
C GLN A 301 17.62 11.25 -7.24
N ASN A 302 18.28 11.82 -6.23
CA ASN A 302 19.71 12.11 -6.23
C ASN A 302 20.41 11.56 -4.98
N ASN A 303 21.70 11.25 -5.11
CA ASN A 303 22.58 10.87 -4.00
C ASN A 303 23.04 12.10 -3.20
N GLN A 304 23.86 11.88 -2.16
CA GLN A 304 24.38 12.95 -1.31
C GLN A 304 25.28 13.97 -2.06
N ALA A 305 25.88 13.56 -3.17
CA ALA A 305 26.66 14.45 -4.05
C ALA A 305 25.79 15.23 -5.04
N GLY A 306 24.47 15.01 -5.06
CA GLY A 306 23.53 15.64 -5.97
C GLY A 306 23.44 14.97 -7.36
N GLU A 307 24.03 13.78 -7.51
CA GLU A 307 24.00 13.03 -8.77
C GLU A 307 22.75 12.16 -8.84
N ALA A 308 22.14 12.07 -10.02
CA ALA A 308 20.92 11.27 -10.23
C ALA A 308 21.18 9.77 -10.01
N ILE A 309 20.27 9.11 -9.30
CA ILE A 309 20.34 7.68 -9.00
C ILE A 309 19.50 6.91 -10.01
N LEU A 310 20.10 5.92 -10.67
CA LEU A 310 19.37 4.98 -11.50
C LEU A 310 18.58 4.02 -10.59
N ARG A 311 17.25 4.04 -10.67
CA ARG A 311 16.35 3.18 -9.90
C ARG A 311 15.85 2.02 -10.75
N HIS A 312 15.75 0.85 -10.14
CA HIS A 312 15.34 -0.39 -10.79
C HIS A 312 13.94 -0.79 -10.35
N PHE A 313 13.11 -1.18 -11.32
CA PHE A 313 11.71 -1.51 -11.15
C PHE A 313 11.37 -2.85 -11.78
N ILE A 314 10.39 -3.52 -11.17
CA ILE A 314 9.73 -4.69 -11.72
C ILE A 314 8.24 -4.39 -11.88
N THR A 315 7.69 -4.69 -13.05
CA THR A 315 6.25 -4.75 -13.28
C THR A 315 5.83 -6.20 -13.39
N ASP A 316 4.90 -6.64 -12.54
CA ASP A 316 4.36 -8.00 -12.62
C ASP A 316 3.38 -8.16 -13.80
N THR A 317 2.87 -9.37 -13.99
CA THR A 317 1.91 -9.68 -15.07
C THR A 317 0.54 -9.02 -14.90
N TRP A 318 0.23 -8.53 -13.71
CA TRP A 318 -1.02 -7.84 -13.40
C TRP A 318 -0.90 -6.32 -13.49
N GLY A 319 0.32 -5.81 -13.67
CA GLY A 319 0.62 -4.38 -13.83
C GLY A 319 1.07 -3.70 -12.53
N ASN A 320 1.22 -4.42 -11.41
CA ASN A 320 1.71 -3.80 -10.19
C ASN A 320 3.21 -3.51 -10.33
N ILE A 321 3.66 -2.38 -9.78
CA ILE A 321 5.04 -1.93 -9.91
C ILE A 321 5.73 -1.96 -8.56
N TYR A 322 6.95 -2.49 -8.57
CA TYR A 322 7.83 -2.63 -7.42
C TYR A 322 9.16 -1.94 -7.69
N ILE A 323 9.70 -1.25 -6.71
CA ILE A 323 11.03 -0.62 -6.75
C ILE A 323 12.02 -1.44 -5.94
N MET A 324 13.25 -1.57 -6.43
CA MET A 324 14.31 -2.28 -5.70
C MET A 324 14.67 -1.51 -4.41
N LYS A 325 14.56 -2.21 -3.28
CA LYS A 325 14.83 -1.66 -1.94
C LYS A 325 16.14 -2.14 -1.33
N SER A 326 16.63 -3.33 -1.69
CA SER A 326 17.95 -3.80 -1.27
C SER A 326 18.50 -4.86 -2.19
N THR A 327 19.82 -5.02 -2.16
CA THR A 327 20.56 -6.08 -2.85
C THR A 327 21.40 -6.90 -1.85
N ASN A 328 22.07 -7.94 -2.33
CA ASN A 328 23.04 -8.69 -1.55
C ASN A 328 24.12 -7.75 -0.99
N LEU A 329 24.63 -8.02 0.22
CA LEU A 329 25.64 -7.16 0.86
C LEU A 329 26.92 -6.99 0.02
N ALA A 330 27.23 -7.95 -0.87
CA ALA A 330 28.40 -7.88 -1.74
C ALA A 330 28.28 -6.83 -2.86
N ASP A 331 27.05 -6.44 -3.24
CA ASP A 331 26.83 -5.49 -4.33
C ASP A 331 26.81 -4.05 -3.77
N THR A 332 27.94 -3.35 -3.90
CA THR A 332 28.17 -2.07 -3.21
C THR A 332 28.23 -0.87 -4.14
N THR A 333 28.38 -1.10 -5.45
CA THR A 333 28.48 -0.05 -6.48
C THR A 333 27.23 0.00 -7.37
N PRO A 334 26.92 1.14 -8.02
CA PRO A 334 25.82 1.23 -8.98
C PRO A 334 25.90 0.19 -10.11
N GLU A 335 27.11 -0.13 -10.58
CA GLU A 335 27.33 -1.14 -11.62
C GLU A 335 27.09 -2.57 -11.12
N GLU A 336 27.45 -2.87 -9.87
CA GLU A 336 27.15 -4.16 -9.23
C GLU A 336 25.64 -4.31 -9.00
N ILE A 337 24.99 -3.29 -8.47
CA ILE A 337 23.53 -3.26 -8.27
C ILE A 337 22.80 -3.48 -9.61
N THR A 338 23.22 -2.77 -10.66
CA THR A 338 22.63 -2.92 -12.00
C THR A 338 22.85 -4.34 -12.53
N ARG A 339 24.04 -4.91 -12.34
CA ARG A 339 24.34 -6.29 -12.77
C ARG A 339 23.50 -7.31 -12.01
N ALA A 340 23.34 -7.14 -10.70
CA ALA A 340 22.49 -8.00 -9.88
C ALA A 340 21.03 -7.94 -10.37
N PHE A 341 20.51 -6.73 -10.59
CA PHE A 341 19.18 -6.51 -11.18
C PHE A 341 19.02 -7.21 -12.53
N GLU A 342 19.97 -7.03 -13.45
CA GLU A 342 19.92 -7.64 -14.78
C GLU A 342 20.00 -9.16 -14.75
N SER A 343 20.79 -9.72 -13.82
CA SER A 343 21.01 -11.17 -13.69
C SER A 343 19.82 -11.94 -13.10
N ALA A 344 18.93 -11.26 -12.37
CA ALA A 344 17.76 -11.90 -11.76
C ALA A 344 16.88 -12.60 -12.81
N VAL A 345 16.50 -13.86 -12.58
CA VAL A 345 15.55 -14.57 -13.44
C VAL A 345 14.18 -14.49 -12.78
N LEU A 346 13.29 -13.69 -13.36
CA LEU A 346 11.95 -13.43 -12.83
C LEU A 346 10.92 -14.41 -13.39
N PRO A 347 9.74 -14.54 -12.74
CA PRO A 347 8.61 -15.28 -13.28
C PRO A 347 8.22 -14.79 -14.69
N ILE A 348 7.62 -15.70 -15.46
CA ILE A 348 7.23 -15.43 -16.85
C ILE A 348 6.29 -14.21 -16.90
N GLY A 349 6.61 -13.27 -17.79
CA GLY A 349 5.79 -12.09 -18.06
C GLY A 349 6.12 -10.87 -17.20
N PHE A 350 6.93 -11.02 -16.15
CA PHE A 350 7.46 -9.89 -15.38
C PHE A 350 8.41 -9.08 -16.25
N LYS A 351 8.41 -7.75 -16.07
CA LYS A 351 9.21 -6.81 -16.85
C LYS A 351 10.15 -6.03 -15.95
N LYS A 352 11.36 -5.80 -16.44
CA LYS A 352 12.39 -4.98 -15.78
C LYS A 352 12.46 -3.62 -16.45
N THR A 353 12.53 -2.57 -15.65
CA THR A 353 12.71 -1.19 -16.11
C THR A 353 13.68 -0.47 -15.19
N SER A 354 14.53 0.39 -15.75
CA SER A 354 15.43 1.26 -14.97
C SER A 354 15.25 2.70 -15.41
N ILE A 355 15.10 3.63 -14.47
CA ILE A 355 14.94 5.06 -14.75
C ILE A 355 15.58 5.94 -13.68
N TYR A 356 15.82 7.21 -14.03
CA TYR A 356 16.06 8.26 -13.05
C TYR A 356 14.72 8.86 -12.63
N LEU A 357 14.48 8.98 -11.32
CA LEU A 357 13.27 9.63 -10.82
C LEU A 357 13.30 11.14 -11.12
N ALA A 358 12.16 11.75 -11.44
CA ALA A 358 12.05 13.21 -11.52
C ALA A 358 11.91 13.90 -10.16
N GLN A 359 11.67 13.12 -9.10
CA GLN A 359 11.55 13.57 -7.72
C GLN A 359 11.65 12.39 -6.77
N ASP A 360 11.69 12.66 -5.48
CA ASP A 360 11.66 11.61 -4.47
C ASP A 360 10.31 10.86 -4.50
N LEU A 361 10.36 9.57 -4.15
CA LEU A 361 9.23 8.65 -4.15
C LEU A 361 9.13 7.98 -2.78
N TYR A 362 7.99 8.09 -2.11
CA TYR A 362 7.68 7.22 -0.98
C TYR A 362 7.09 5.91 -1.48
N SER A 363 7.55 4.79 -0.91
CA SER A 363 6.72 3.58 -0.87
C SER A 363 5.85 3.68 0.38
N MET A 364 4.54 3.71 0.15
CA MET A 364 3.57 3.68 1.23
C MET A 364 3.16 2.26 1.57
N PRO A 365 3.12 1.91 2.86
CA PRO A 365 2.49 0.66 3.27
C PRO A 365 0.96 0.75 3.06
N ALA A 366 0.34 -0.41 2.85
CA ALA A 366 -1.07 -0.56 3.19
C ALA A 366 -1.20 -0.52 4.72
N TYR A 367 -2.12 0.29 5.24
CA TYR A 367 -2.37 0.33 6.67
C TYR A 367 -3.57 -0.57 6.98
N ASN A 368 -3.39 -1.42 7.98
CA ASN A 368 -4.44 -2.31 8.46
C ASN A 368 -4.47 -2.27 9.99
N TYR A 369 -5.66 -2.23 10.58
CA TYR A 369 -5.80 -2.21 12.03
C TYR A 369 -5.77 -3.61 12.67
N TYR A 370 -5.88 -4.74 11.95
CA TYR A 370 -5.95 -6.12 12.51
C TYR A 370 -6.80 -6.21 13.80
N GLY A 371 -7.91 -5.47 13.88
CA GLY A 371 -8.76 -5.42 15.08
C GLY A 371 -8.12 -4.77 16.33
N ASN A 372 -6.96 -4.13 16.21
CA ASN A 372 -6.35 -3.28 17.21
C ASN A 372 -6.38 -1.81 16.76
N GLU A 373 -7.39 -1.09 17.24
CA GLU A 373 -7.61 0.33 16.94
C GLU A 373 -6.49 1.25 17.43
N SER A 374 -5.58 0.77 18.29
CA SER A 374 -4.54 1.63 18.88
C SER A 374 -3.34 1.86 17.96
N TYR A 375 -2.95 0.88 17.14
CA TYR A 375 -1.75 0.98 16.28
C TYR A 375 -1.91 0.20 14.97
N PRO A 376 -2.15 0.88 13.82
CA PRO A 376 -2.25 0.19 12.55
C PRO A 376 -0.92 -0.45 12.18
N SER A 377 -1.00 -1.66 11.63
CA SER A 377 0.09 -2.36 10.98
C SER A 377 0.41 -1.71 9.64
N SER A 378 1.69 -1.41 9.43
CA SER A 378 2.23 -0.89 8.19
C SER A 378 2.67 -2.06 7.33
N LEU A 379 1.82 -2.46 6.38
CA LEU A 379 2.00 -3.65 5.57
C LEU A 379 2.60 -3.33 4.21
N PHE A 380 3.73 -3.95 3.94
CA PHE A 380 4.42 -3.88 2.66
C PHE A 380 4.25 -5.19 1.91
N MET A 381 4.02 -5.05 0.60
CA MET A 381 4.03 -6.16 -0.34
C MET A 381 5.40 -6.19 -1.00
N ASP A 382 6.26 -7.05 -0.44
CA ASP A 382 7.64 -7.16 -0.86
C ASP A 382 7.88 -8.50 -1.55
N PHE A 383 8.90 -8.57 -2.39
CA PHE A 383 9.43 -9.87 -2.78
C PHE A 383 10.95 -9.85 -2.93
N ARG A 384 11.55 -11.04 -2.87
CA ARG A 384 12.94 -11.28 -3.26
C ARG A 384 13.02 -12.10 -4.54
N ASP A 385 14.00 -11.79 -5.39
CA ASP A 385 14.26 -12.50 -6.65
C ASP A 385 15.42 -13.51 -6.55
N SER A 386 15.70 -14.19 -7.65
CA SER A 386 16.74 -15.22 -7.74
C SER A 386 18.18 -14.72 -7.64
N ALA A 387 18.40 -13.40 -7.76
CA ALA A 387 19.70 -12.78 -7.57
C ALA A 387 19.83 -12.18 -6.16
N ASP A 388 18.90 -12.53 -5.26
CA ASP A 388 18.82 -11.97 -3.92
C ASP A 388 18.71 -10.44 -3.98
N ASN A 389 17.88 -9.89 -4.88
CA ASN A 389 17.41 -8.51 -4.76
C ASN A 389 16.04 -8.50 -4.09
N ALA A 390 15.75 -7.48 -3.29
CA ALA A 390 14.46 -7.27 -2.67
C ALA A 390 13.78 -6.02 -3.22
N TYR A 391 12.46 -6.08 -3.38
CA TYR A 391 11.64 -5.02 -3.93
C TYR A 391 10.46 -4.72 -3.02
N SER A 392 9.99 -3.47 -3.04
CA SER A 392 8.76 -3.02 -2.37
C SER A 392 7.78 -2.50 -3.39
N MET A 393 6.50 -2.82 -3.22
CA MET A 393 5.45 -2.29 -4.09
C MET A 393 5.34 -0.76 -3.93
N VAL A 394 5.19 -0.08 -5.06
CA VAL A 394 5.01 1.38 -5.15
C VAL A 394 3.79 1.77 -5.98
N TYR A 395 3.16 0.81 -6.65
CA TYR A 395 1.96 1.05 -7.42
C TYR A 395 1.07 -0.20 -7.53
N TRP A 396 -0.22 0.01 -7.29
CA TRP A 396 -1.27 -0.96 -7.53
C TRP A 396 -2.00 -0.64 -8.83
N SER A 397 -2.02 -1.58 -9.78
CA SER A 397 -2.59 -1.38 -11.12
C SER A 397 -4.11 -1.17 -11.17
N GLY A 398 -4.82 -1.49 -10.09
CA GLY A 398 -6.28 -1.52 -10.07
C GLY A 398 -6.91 -2.69 -10.83
N ASN A 399 -6.12 -3.62 -11.40
CA ASN A 399 -6.66 -4.85 -11.99
C ASN A 399 -7.14 -5.87 -10.94
N GLY A 400 -6.71 -5.69 -9.68
CA GLY A 400 -7.19 -6.44 -8.52
C GLY A 400 -6.48 -7.75 -8.23
N ASN A 401 -5.46 -8.12 -9.00
CA ASN A 401 -4.70 -9.35 -8.82
C ASN A 401 -3.24 -9.04 -8.47
N SER A 402 -2.63 -9.91 -7.66
CA SER A 402 -1.21 -9.90 -7.33
C SER A 402 -0.72 -11.33 -7.01
N ILE A 403 0.54 -11.45 -6.59
CA ILE A 403 1.16 -12.72 -6.21
C ILE A 403 0.41 -13.47 -5.09
N PRO A 404 -0.06 -12.81 -4.01
CA PRO A 404 -0.84 -13.45 -2.95
C PRO A 404 -2.01 -14.34 -3.40
N GLN A 405 -2.77 -13.92 -4.43
CA GLN A 405 -3.89 -14.72 -4.95
C GLN A 405 -3.41 -16.02 -5.63
N GLN A 406 -2.14 -16.13 -5.98
CA GLN A 406 -1.58 -17.28 -6.68
C GLN A 406 -1.07 -18.38 -5.73
N VAL A 407 -1.19 -18.20 -4.41
CA VAL A 407 -0.72 -19.15 -3.37
C VAL A 407 -1.67 -20.36 -3.18
N GLN A 408 -2.67 -20.44 -4.05
CA GLN A 408 -3.71 -21.47 -4.07
C GLN A 408 -3.18 -22.88 -4.40
N PRO A 409 -3.83 -23.95 -3.89
CA PRO A 409 -4.94 -23.96 -2.94
C PRO A 409 -4.49 -23.96 -1.47
N THR A 410 -3.18 -23.75 -1.22
CA THR A 410 -2.57 -24.08 0.07
C THR A 410 -2.81 -23.04 1.17
N GLY A 411 -3.40 -21.89 0.83
CA GLY A 411 -3.72 -20.79 1.72
C GLY A 411 -3.65 -19.47 0.96
N VAL A 412 -4.09 -18.38 1.60
CA VAL A 412 -4.05 -17.04 1.03
C VAL A 412 -3.19 -16.18 1.94
N LEU A 413 -2.10 -15.65 1.38
CA LEU A 413 -1.43 -14.53 2.02
C LEU A 413 -2.41 -13.35 2.07
N PRO A 414 -2.48 -12.63 3.19
CA PRO A 414 -3.25 -11.42 3.32
C PRO A 414 -3.24 -10.51 2.06
N LEU A 415 -4.42 -10.15 1.53
CA LEU A 415 -4.63 -9.39 0.29
C LEU A 415 -4.88 -7.90 0.57
N PHE A 416 -4.10 -7.00 -0.04
CA PHE A 416 -4.22 -5.55 0.16
C PHE A 416 -4.21 -4.80 -1.16
N THR A 417 -4.94 -3.70 -1.22
CA THR A 417 -4.74 -2.66 -2.23
C THR A 417 -4.01 -1.46 -1.62
N THR A 418 -3.31 -0.72 -2.47
CA THR A 418 -2.74 0.57 -2.09
C THR A 418 -3.46 1.71 -2.80
N GLU A 419 -3.16 2.91 -2.33
CA GLU A 419 -3.53 4.25 -2.80
C GLU A 419 -4.51 4.35 -3.98
N LYS A 420 -5.69 4.92 -3.69
CA LYS A 420 -6.78 5.27 -4.59
C LYS A 420 -7.70 4.10 -4.97
N GLY A 421 -8.74 3.91 -4.16
CA GLY A 421 -10.00 3.24 -4.54
C GLY A 421 -9.81 2.08 -5.51
N GLY A 422 -9.13 1.05 -5.02
CA GLY A 422 -8.64 -0.07 -5.78
C GLY A 422 -9.67 -1.17 -5.90
N ARG A 423 -9.55 -1.94 -6.97
CA ARG A 423 -10.18 -3.25 -7.05
C ARG A 423 -9.31 -4.26 -6.30
N LEU A 424 -9.92 -5.18 -5.54
CA LEU A 424 -9.28 -6.42 -5.08
C LEU A 424 -10.11 -7.61 -5.50
N ASN A 425 -9.45 -8.62 -6.07
CA ASN A 425 -10.04 -9.92 -6.33
C ASN A 425 -9.53 -10.92 -5.28
N GLY A 426 -10.45 -11.64 -4.67
CA GLY A 426 -10.19 -12.79 -3.83
C GLY A 426 -9.91 -14.04 -4.67
N THR A 427 -10.07 -15.20 -4.05
CA THR A 427 -9.85 -16.52 -4.60
C THR A 427 -11.08 -17.40 -4.39
N ASP A 428 -11.00 -18.69 -4.69
CA ASP A 428 -12.08 -19.63 -4.35
C ASP A 428 -11.91 -20.25 -2.94
N THR A 429 -11.06 -19.66 -2.10
CA THR A 429 -10.78 -20.09 -0.72
C THR A 429 -10.94 -18.94 0.25
N ASP A 430 -10.97 -19.26 1.54
CA ASP A 430 -11.02 -18.30 2.63
C ASP A 430 -9.90 -17.24 2.53
N ASP A 431 -10.28 -16.02 2.16
CA ASP A 431 -9.38 -14.87 2.00
C ASP A 431 -9.45 -13.93 3.21
N GLN A 432 -8.35 -13.21 3.42
CA GLN A 432 -8.35 -12.00 4.23
C GLN A 432 -8.00 -10.83 3.32
N MET A 433 -8.89 -9.84 3.25
CA MET A 433 -8.82 -8.71 2.30
C MET A 433 -8.92 -7.39 3.04
N TRP A 434 -8.07 -6.43 2.69
CA TRP A 434 -8.11 -5.10 3.29
C TRP A 434 -7.97 -4.00 2.23
N GLY A 435 -8.82 -3.00 2.38
CA GLY A 435 -8.85 -1.80 1.57
C GLY A 435 -7.76 -0.80 1.94
N SER A 436 -7.72 0.25 1.13
CA SER A 436 -6.90 1.43 1.27
C SER A 436 -7.65 2.52 2.05
N PHE A 437 -7.21 3.76 1.87
CA PHE A 437 -7.90 4.94 2.35
C PHE A 437 -8.95 5.49 1.35
N GLY A 438 -9.05 4.89 0.16
CA GLY A 438 -9.96 5.33 -0.90
C GLY A 438 -11.19 4.43 -1.02
N ASN A 439 -12.04 4.72 -2.00
CA ASN A 439 -13.28 3.96 -2.23
C ASN A 439 -12.98 2.65 -2.99
N ASP A 440 -12.79 1.56 -2.25
CA ASP A 440 -12.36 0.27 -2.80
C ASP A 440 -13.52 -0.64 -3.23
N VAL A 441 -13.23 -1.56 -4.15
CA VAL A 441 -14.19 -2.54 -4.67
C VAL A 441 -13.64 -3.97 -4.53
N PHE A 442 -14.33 -4.79 -3.76
CA PHE A 442 -13.94 -6.16 -3.44
C PHE A 442 -14.76 -7.18 -4.24
N TYR A 443 -14.07 -8.16 -4.82
CA TYR A 443 -14.63 -9.32 -5.49
C TYR A 443 -14.18 -10.59 -4.73
N PRO A 444 -14.87 -11.00 -3.66
CA PRO A 444 -14.43 -12.10 -2.78
C PRO A 444 -14.51 -13.48 -3.43
N TYR A 445 -15.39 -13.68 -4.41
CA TYR A 445 -15.70 -15.01 -4.96
C TYR A 445 -16.11 -16.02 -3.86
N SER A 446 -15.58 -17.25 -3.89
CA SER A 446 -16.00 -18.35 -3.01
C SER A 446 -15.14 -18.42 -1.75
N GLY A 447 -15.66 -18.97 -0.65
CA GLY A 447 -14.91 -19.15 0.60
C GLY A 447 -15.51 -18.36 1.76
N ASN A 448 -14.93 -18.51 2.94
CA ASN A 448 -15.26 -17.71 4.11
C ASN A 448 -14.25 -16.58 4.26
N ASP A 449 -14.65 -15.36 3.90
CA ASP A 449 -13.70 -14.25 3.78
C ASP A 449 -13.88 -13.24 4.90
N ILE A 450 -12.77 -12.63 5.28
CA ILE A 450 -12.73 -11.47 6.17
C ILE A 450 -12.32 -10.27 5.31
N ILE A 451 -13.18 -9.25 5.27
CA ILE A 451 -12.98 -8.08 4.42
C ILE A 451 -13.12 -6.83 5.29
N ASP A 452 -12.08 -6.01 5.30
CA ASP A 452 -12.12 -4.66 5.85
C ASP A 452 -11.97 -3.64 4.72
N GLY A 453 -12.94 -2.74 4.56
CA GLY A 453 -12.89 -1.70 3.54
C GLY A 453 -11.82 -0.64 3.75
N GLY A 454 -11.28 -0.48 4.97
CA GLY A 454 -10.45 0.68 5.30
C GLY A 454 -11.27 1.97 5.36
N LEU A 455 -10.65 3.11 5.02
CA LEU A 455 -11.40 4.39 4.94
C LEU A 455 -12.14 4.49 3.60
N GLY A 456 -12.88 5.58 3.41
CA GLY A 456 -13.64 5.82 2.18
C GLY A 456 -14.98 5.08 2.13
N GLU A 457 -15.62 5.12 0.96
CA GLU A 457 -16.86 4.42 0.68
C GLU A 457 -16.59 3.15 -0.13
N ASN A 458 -16.72 2.01 0.53
CA ASN A 458 -16.27 0.71 0.01
C ASN A 458 -17.44 -0.16 -0.44
N THR A 459 -17.19 -0.95 -1.48
CA THR A 459 -18.19 -1.82 -2.11
C THR A 459 -17.74 -3.28 -2.15
N VAL A 460 -18.58 -4.20 -1.70
CA VAL A 460 -18.39 -5.65 -1.94
C VAL A 460 -19.36 -6.11 -3.02
N VAL A 461 -18.83 -6.80 -4.04
CA VAL A 461 -19.60 -7.25 -5.20
C VAL A 461 -19.87 -8.75 -5.13
N PHE A 462 -21.15 -9.11 -5.20
CA PHE A 462 -21.67 -10.47 -5.21
C PHE A 462 -22.19 -10.84 -6.61
N ALA A 463 -21.92 -12.08 -7.03
CA ALA A 463 -22.28 -12.54 -8.37
C ALA A 463 -23.77 -12.83 -8.55
N LEU A 464 -24.49 -13.13 -7.46
CA LEU A 464 -25.90 -13.55 -7.49
C LEU A 464 -26.84 -12.45 -6.99
N ALA A 465 -28.15 -12.69 -7.15
CA ALA A 465 -29.19 -11.79 -6.68
C ALA A 465 -29.26 -11.76 -5.15
N SER A 466 -29.63 -10.61 -4.58
CA SER A 466 -29.73 -10.37 -3.14
C SER A 466 -30.60 -11.39 -2.38
N SER A 467 -31.60 -11.99 -3.05
CA SER A 467 -32.45 -13.03 -2.46
C SER A 467 -31.75 -14.36 -2.18
N MET A 468 -30.55 -14.56 -2.74
CA MET A 468 -29.73 -15.75 -2.51
C MET A 468 -28.93 -15.66 -1.21
N TYR A 469 -28.91 -14.50 -0.56
CA TYR A 469 -28.05 -14.21 0.58
C TYR A 469 -28.86 -13.89 1.82
N ALA A 470 -28.37 -14.35 2.97
CA ALA A 470 -28.81 -13.87 4.27
C ALA A 470 -27.78 -12.86 4.80
N ILE A 471 -28.27 -11.67 5.15
CA ILE A 471 -27.46 -10.51 5.58
C ILE A 471 -27.84 -10.18 7.02
N SER A 472 -26.85 -10.07 7.90
CA SER A 472 -27.03 -9.63 9.28
C SER A 472 -25.93 -8.67 9.69
N THR A 473 -26.27 -7.62 10.44
CA THR A 473 -25.29 -6.65 10.95
C THR A 473 -25.40 -6.57 12.47
N SER A 474 -24.27 -6.71 13.17
CA SER A 474 -24.14 -6.54 14.62
C SER A 474 -22.80 -5.88 14.92
N ASP A 475 -22.79 -4.91 15.83
CA ASP A 475 -21.56 -4.27 16.33
C ASP A 475 -20.60 -3.77 15.23
N GLY A 476 -21.17 -3.16 14.17
CA GLY A 476 -20.40 -2.64 13.04
C GLY A 476 -19.88 -3.69 12.06
N ILE A 477 -20.12 -4.98 12.32
CA ILE A 477 -19.76 -6.08 11.43
C ILE A 477 -20.99 -6.57 10.67
N THR A 478 -20.88 -6.67 9.34
CA THR A 478 -21.91 -7.26 8.49
C THR A 478 -21.49 -8.65 8.03
N THR A 479 -22.31 -9.64 8.29
CA THR A 479 -22.15 -10.99 7.78
C THR A 479 -23.09 -11.20 6.60
N VAL A 480 -22.54 -11.62 5.46
CA VAL A 480 -23.30 -12.01 4.26
C VAL A 480 -23.05 -13.50 4.03
N SER A 481 -24.07 -14.33 4.17
CA SER A 481 -23.99 -15.78 3.96
C SER A 481 -24.78 -16.19 2.73
N GLY A 482 -24.17 -17.01 1.87
CA GLY A 482 -24.78 -17.41 0.61
C GLY A 482 -24.12 -18.65 -0.02
N PRO A 483 -24.44 -18.95 -1.28
CA PRO A 483 -23.89 -20.11 -2.00
C PRO A 483 -22.37 -20.09 -2.19
N ASP A 484 -21.75 -18.94 -2.07
CA ASP A 484 -20.32 -18.64 -2.20
C ASP A 484 -19.59 -18.57 -0.85
N GLY A 485 -20.25 -18.98 0.25
CA GLY A 485 -19.67 -19.01 1.60
C GLY A 485 -20.14 -17.84 2.48
N VAL A 486 -19.35 -17.53 3.51
CA VAL A 486 -19.69 -16.50 4.51
C VAL A 486 -18.68 -15.35 4.44
N LYS A 487 -19.16 -14.13 4.19
CA LYS A 487 -18.32 -12.93 4.18
C LYS A 487 -18.52 -12.14 5.46
N THR A 488 -17.43 -11.85 6.17
CA THR A 488 -17.41 -11.03 7.39
C THR A 488 -16.84 -9.67 7.02
N LEU A 489 -17.66 -8.63 7.10
CA LEU A 489 -17.40 -7.32 6.51
C LEU A 489 -17.32 -6.22 7.57
N SER A 490 -16.24 -5.47 7.59
CA SER A 490 -16.07 -4.19 8.31
C SER A 490 -15.81 -3.05 7.33
N ASN A 491 -16.22 -1.82 7.68
CA ASN A 491 -15.99 -0.63 6.86
C ASN A 491 -16.49 -0.72 5.40
N ILE A 492 -17.61 -1.43 5.18
CA ILE A 492 -18.27 -1.57 3.87
C ILE A 492 -19.61 -0.83 3.84
N GLN A 493 -19.75 0.14 2.95
CA GLN A 493 -20.96 0.97 2.80
C GLN A 493 -21.92 0.42 1.75
N TYR A 494 -21.42 -0.34 0.77
CA TYR A 494 -22.25 -0.84 -0.32
C TYR A 494 -22.09 -2.34 -0.54
N LEU A 495 -23.22 -3.04 -0.62
CA LEU A 495 -23.28 -4.43 -1.07
C LEU A 495 -23.92 -4.45 -2.46
N GLN A 496 -23.14 -4.74 -3.49
CA GLN A 496 -23.60 -4.80 -4.87
C GLN A 496 -23.93 -6.25 -5.24
N PHE A 497 -25.21 -6.53 -5.45
CA PHE A 497 -25.70 -7.80 -5.97
C PHE A 497 -26.03 -7.68 -7.46
N SER A 498 -26.30 -8.80 -8.13
CA SER A 498 -26.64 -8.79 -9.56
C SER A 498 -27.96 -8.08 -9.89
N ASP A 499 -28.85 -7.93 -8.91
CA ASP A 499 -30.20 -7.37 -9.05
C ASP A 499 -30.34 -5.95 -8.45
N LYS A 500 -29.52 -5.59 -7.46
CA LYS A 500 -29.57 -4.28 -6.78
C LYS A 500 -28.31 -3.97 -5.97
N VAL A 501 -28.16 -2.70 -5.58
CA VAL A 501 -27.19 -2.26 -4.57
C VAL A 501 -27.93 -1.99 -3.27
N LEU A 502 -27.42 -2.53 -2.16
CA LEU A 502 -27.88 -2.22 -0.81
C LEU A 502 -26.90 -1.26 -0.15
N VAL A 503 -27.42 -0.18 0.42
CA VAL A 503 -26.65 0.72 1.29
C VAL A 503 -26.60 0.08 2.68
N ASN A 504 -25.42 -0.30 3.10
CA ASN A 504 -25.16 -0.84 4.41
C ASN A 504 -24.97 0.35 5.37
N SER A 505 -25.94 0.54 6.27
CA SER A 505 -25.94 1.68 7.20
C SER A 505 -24.98 1.42 8.37
N ILE A 506 -23.69 1.23 8.08
CA ILE A 506 -22.63 1.25 9.08
C ILE A 506 -22.04 2.66 9.06
N THR A 507 -22.19 3.40 10.16
CA THR A 507 -21.47 4.67 10.34
C THR A 507 -19.98 4.36 10.44
N SER A 508 -19.16 4.93 9.55
CA SER A 508 -17.70 4.91 9.65
C SER A 508 -17.26 5.43 11.04
N HIS A 509 -16.39 4.70 11.72
CA HIS A 509 -15.71 5.20 12.92
C HIS A 509 -14.48 6.03 12.55
#